data_AF-A0A9Q9F2Q3-F1
#
_entry.id   AF-A0A9Q9F2Q3-F1
#
_cell.length_a   1.000
_cell.length_b   1.000
_cell.length_c   1.000
_cell.angle_alpha   90.00
_cell.angle_beta   90.00
_cell.angle_gamma   90.00
#
_symmetry.space_group_name_H-M   'P 1'
#
loop_
_entity.id
_entity.type
_entity.pdbx_description
1 polymer ?
#
loop_
_entity_poly.entity_id
_entity_poly.type
_entity_poly.pdbx_seq_one_letter_code
_entity_poly.pdbx_strand_id
1 'polypeptide(L)' 'MAKWFYRLRGSNTTGKNAKSFPCGSAYQYDKAMEIAKEVIDKKQYKEVQIERIQIIKIVRNEGDKGGDKNY' A
#
# COMPACT_ATOMS: atom_id res chain seq x y z
N MET A 1 -6.48 14.35 -12.79
CA MET A 1 -7.00 13.61 -11.62
C MET A 1 -5.81 13.14 -10.80
N ALA A 2 -5.65 13.57 -9.54
CA ALA A 2 -4.56 13.07 -8.71
C ALA A 2 -4.74 11.55 -8.51
N LYS A 3 -3.74 10.76 -8.90
CA LYS A 3 -3.74 9.33 -8.63
C LYS A 3 -3.30 9.16 -7.18
N TRP A 4 -4.17 8.62 -6.34
CA TRP A 4 -3.83 8.27 -4.95
C TRP A 4 -3.74 6.75 -4.85
N PHE A 5 -2.96 6.26 -3.90
CA PHE A 5 -3.00 4.87 -3.49
C PHE A 5 -2.85 4.77 -1.98
N TYR A 6 -3.20 3.63 -1.43
CA TYR A 6 -3.06 3.29 -0.03
C TYR A 6 -1.81 2.43 0.15
N ARG A 7 -0.91 2.86 1.02
CA ARG A 7 0.29 2.12 1.43
C ARG A 7 0.04 1.49 2.79
N LEU A 8 0.43 0.24 2.96
CA LEU A 8 0.28 -0.50 4.20
C LEU A 8 1.65 -0.70 4.87
N ARG A 9 1.71 -0.41 6.16
CA ARG A 9 2.91 -0.54 6.99
C ARG A 9 2.59 -1.38 8.22
N GLY A 10 3.16 -2.57 8.31
CA GLY A 10 2.94 -3.51 9.41
C GLY A 10 3.98 -3.37 10.51
N SER A 11 3.61 -3.68 11.76
CA SER A 11 4.55 -3.82 12.87
C SER A 11 4.28 -5.07 13.71
N ASN A 12 5.37 -5.66 14.22
CA ASN A 12 5.34 -6.85 15.09
C ASN A 12 5.24 -6.48 16.58
N THR A 13 5.40 -5.20 16.90
CA THR A 13 5.27 -4.63 18.24
C THR A 13 4.32 -3.45 18.19
N THR A 14 3.69 -3.12 19.31
CA THR A 14 2.78 -1.97 19.42
C THR A 14 3.45 -0.85 20.21
N GLY A 15 3.03 0.40 19.98
CA GLY A 15 3.47 1.58 20.73
C GLY A 15 4.46 2.49 20.00
N LYS A 16 4.86 3.59 20.66
CA LYS A 16 5.54 4.76 20.04
C LYS A 16 6.89 4.47 19.37
N ASN A 17 7.55 3.37 19.72
CA ASN A 17 8.87 2.98 19.19
C ASN A 17 8.80 1.74 18.28
N ALA A 18 7.60 1.32 17.89
CA ALA A 18 7.41 0.17 17.03
C ALA A 18 8.03 0.41 15.64
N LYS A 19 8.88 -0.52 15.19
CA LYS A 19 9.43 -0.46 13.82
C LYS A 19 8.34 -0.88 12.84
N SER A 20 8.09 -0.06 11.83
CA SER A 20 7.13 -0.37 10.76
C SER A 20 7.84 -0.86 9.49
N PHE A 21 7.25 -1.83 8.82
CA PHE A 21 7.77 -2.46 7.60
C PHE A 21 6.72 -2.39 6.49
N PRO A 22 7.11 -2.24 5.20
CA PRO A 22 6.16 -2.35 4.10
C PRO A 22 5.47 -3.71 4.11
N CYS A 23 4.15 -3.75 4.02
CA CYS A 23 3.39 -5.01 3.95
C CYS A 23 2.31 -5.05 2.86
N GLY A 24 2.11 -3.97 2.10
CA GLY A 24 1.17 -3.98 0.98
C GLY A 24 0.89 -2.61 0.40
N SER A 25 0.14 -2.59 -0.70
CA SER A 25 -0.43 -1.36 -1.26
C SER A 25 -1.67 -1.68 -2.11
N ALA A 26 -2.63 -0.76 -2.18
CA ALA A 26 -3.81 -0.89 -3.02
C ALA A 26 -4.32 0.48 -3.48
N TYR A 27 -4.96 0.56 -4.65
CA TYR A 27 -5.57 1.82 -5.13
C TYR A 27 -6.93 2.10 -4.47
N GLN A 28 -7.62 1.07 -4.01
CA GLN A 28 -8.93 1.14 -3.36
C GLN A 28 -8.76 0.93 -1.85
N TYR A 29 -9.49 1.70 -1.05
CA TYR A 29 -9.41 1.60 0.41
C TYR A 29 -9.90 0.25 0.92
N ASP A 30 -11.00 -0.27 0.37
CA ASP A 30 -11.58 -1.56 0.80
C ASP A 30 -10.60 -2.71 0.59
N LYS A 31 -9.87 -2.71 -0.53
CA LYS A 31 -8.79 -3.68 -0.78
C LYS A 31 -7.61 -3.51 0.19
N ALA A 32 -7.25 -2.28 0.54
CA ALA A 32 -6.23 -2.06 1.57
C ALA A 32 -6.69 -2.61 2.94
N MET A 33 -7.97 -2.46 3.29
CA MET A 33 -8.54 -3.02 4.51
C MET A 33 -8.55 -4.55 4.51
N GLU A 34 -8.89 -5.17 3.38
CA GLU A 34 -8.83 -6.63 3.22
C GLU A 34 -7.42 -7.16 3.42
N ILE A 35 -6.41 -6.57 2.75
CA ILE A 35 -5.00 -6.96 2.91
C ILE A 35 -4.55 -6.78 4.36
N ALA A 36 -4.91 -5.66 4.99
CA ALA A 36 -4.53 -5.38 6.38
C ALA A 36 -5.09 -6.43 7.35
N LYS A 37 -6.37 -6.80 7.20
CA LYS A 37 -7.01 -7.85 8.00
C LYS A 37 -6.33 -9.20 7.77
N GLU A 38 -6.09 -9.56 6.51
CA GLU A 38 -5.48 -10.84 6.15
C GLU A 38 -4.10 -11.03 6.79
N VAL A 39 -3.24 -10.01 6.77
CA VAL A 39 -1.89 -10.12 7.36
C VAL A 39 -1.91 -10.15 8.90
N ILE A 40 -2.91 -9.51 9.53
CA ILE A 40 -3.14 -9.59 10.97
C ILE A 40 -3.68 -10.98 11.35
N ASP A 41 -4.65 -11.50 10.60
CA ASP A 41 -5.26 -12.82 10.82
C ASP A 41 -4.22 -13.94 10.66
N LYS A 42 -3.30 -13.78 9.70
CA LYS A 42 -2.12 -14.66 9.52
C LYS A 42 -1.04 -14.47 10.61
N LYS A 43 -1.26 -13.60 11.59
CA LYS A 43 -0.32 -13.25 12.67
C LYS A 43 1.05 -12.78 12.17
N GLN A 44 1.12 -12.25 10.94
CA GLN A 44 2.36 -11.72 10.38
C GLN A 44 2.74 -10.39 11.03
N TYR A 45 1.73 -9.58 11.38
CA TYR A 45 1.87 -8.32 12.09
C TYR A 45 0.83 -8.20 13.20
N LYS A 46 1.14 -7.43 14.24
CA LYS A 46 0.20 -7.10 15.33
C LYS A 46 -0.62 -5.84 15.03
N GLU A 47 -0.06 -4.94 14.23
CA GLU A 47 -0.68 -3.69 13.82
C GLU A 47 -0.35 -3.44 12.34
N VAL A 48 -1.31 -2.89 11.60
CA VAL A 48 -1.09 -2.41 10.23
C VAL A 48 -1.64 -1.00 10.12
N GLN A 49 -0.79 -0.07 9.68
CA GLN A 49 -1.13 1.30 9.38
C GLN A 49 -1.46 1.43 7.90
N ILE A 50 -2.55 2.13 7.58
CA ILE A 50 -2.99 2.40 6.21
C ILE A 50 -2.85 3.90 5.95
N GLU A 51 -1.98 4.24 5.00
CA GLU A 51 -1.65 5.62 4.66
C GLU A 51 -2.17 5.93 3.25
N ARG A 52 -2.89 7.05 3.08
CA ARG A 52 -3.27 7.53 1.74
C ARG A 52 -2.16 8.41 1.18
N ILE A 53 -1.57 7.98 0.06
CA ILE A 53 -0.43 8.62 -0.58
C ILE A 53 -0.86 9.21 -1.92
N GLN A 54 -0.43 10.44 -2.21
CA GLN A 54 -0.55 11.04 -3.53
C GLN A 54 0.61 10.61 -4.43
N ILE A 55 0.29 10.19 -5.65
CA ILE A 55 1.30 9.98 -6.69
C ILE A 55 1.57 11.33 -7.34
N ILE A 56 2.77 11.88 -7.09
CA ILE A 56 3.22 13.16 -7.65
C ILE A 56 3.70 12.96 -9.10
N LYS A 57 4.50 11.92 -9.36
CA LYS A 57 5.05 11.60 -10.69
C LYS A 57 5.31 10.10 -10.80
N ILE A 58 5.03 9.53 -11.96
CA ILE A 58 5.45 8.17 -12.33
C ILE A 58 6.54 8.33 -13.39
N VAL A 59 7.74 7.78 -13.13
CA VAL A 59 8.84 7.73 -14.09
C VAL A 59 8.89 6.31 -14.64
N ARG A 60 8.80 6.17 -15.97
CA ARG A 60 8.86 4.87 -16.66
C ARG A 60 10.14 4.82 -17.49
N ASN A 61 10.71 3.64 -17.67
CA ASN A 61 11.80 3.45 -18.61
C ASN A 61 11.26 3.61 -20.04
N GLU A 62 11.96 4.34 -20.90
CA GLU A 62 11.47 4.73 -22.24
C GLU A 62 11.24 3.53 -23.19
N GLY A 63 11.79 2.36 -22.86
CA GLY A 63 11.56 1.12 -23.59
C GLY A 63 10.22 0.43 -23.32
N ASP A 64 9.47 0.84 -22.29
CA ASP A 64 8.27 0.15 -21.84
C ASP A 64 7.01 0.87 -22.36
N LYS A 65 6.67 0.61 -23.63
CA LYS A 65 5.39 1.02 -24.25
C LYS A 65 4.25 0.14 -23.70
N GLY A 66 3.96 0.26 -22.41
CA GLY A 66 2.74 -0.25 -21.81
C GLY A 66 1.54 0.48 -22.41
N GLY A 67 0.84 -0.19 -23.33
CA GLY A 67 -0.29 0.38 -24.05
C GLY A 67 -1.40 0.84 -23.12
N ASP A 68 -1.59 2.16 -23.04
CA ASP A 68 -2.86 2.75 -22.63
C ASP A 68 -3.91 2.40 -23.70
N LYS A 69 -4.50 1.21 -23.62
CA LYS A 69 -5.78 0.95 -24.26
C LYS A 69 -6.85 1.63 -23.43
N ASN A 70 -7.15 2.87 -23.80
CA ASN A 70 -8.48 3.42 -23.57
C ASN A 70 -9.42 2.85 -24.65
N TYR A 71 -10.66 2.57 -24.24
CA TYR A 71 -11.82 2.00 -24.96
C TYR A 71 -12.01 0.49 -24.81
#